data_AF-A0A2E4CVR6-F1
#
_entry.id   AF-A0A2E4CVR6-F1
#
_cell.length_a   1.000
_cell.length_b   1.000
_cell.length_c   1.000
_cell.angle_alpha   90.00
_cell.angle_beta   90.00
_cell.angle_gamma   90.00
#
_symmetry.space_group_name_H-M   'P 1'
#
loop_
_entity.id
_entity.type
_entity.pdbx_description
1 polymer ?
#
loop_
_entity_poly.entity_id
_entity_poly.type
_entity_poly.pdbx_seq_one_letter_code
_entity_poly.pdbx_strand_id
1 'polypeptide(L)'
;MKLGVLGAGLLAFAALGAQPAAAASPAALECAFLGTPDATIRQIEGMVSTPGGPQRDQAEIDAYRQAVDACATRHGASQEDVGQMLTYGYSKWSRTLALRRLLSTDMPVWIIEDIMDVGAGRANPPIQGMSTQQAEIMLGRFADVGFDAEAVPQPIWNTVGVYIASTSAMYRSMD
;
A
#
# COMPACT_ATOMS: atom_id res chain seq x y z
N MET A 1 -57.58 34.13 -13.79
CA MET A 1 -56.11 34.23 -13.99
C MET A 1 -55.45 34.25 -12.62
N LYS A 2 -54.52 33.29 -12.40
CA LYS A 2 -53.25 33.35 -11.62
C LYS A 2 -53.27 34.03 -10.23
N LEU A 3 -52.66 33.53 -9.16
CA LEU A 3 -51.81 32.37 -8.86
C LEU A 3 -51.81 32.27 -7.32
N GLY A 4 -51.88 31.07 -6.75
CA GLY A 4 -51.73 30.86 -5.30
C GLY A 4 -50.27 30.89 -4.86
N VAL A 5 -50.04 31.13 -3.57
CA VAL A 5 -48.83 30.68 -2.86
C VAL A 5 -49.25 30.27 -1.43
N LEU A 6 -49.22 28.96 -1.19
CA LEU A 6 -49.32 28.31 0.12
C LEU A 6 -48.00 28.48 0.87
N GLY A 7 -48.07 28.98 2.09
CA GLY A 7 -46.92 29.21 2.97
C GLY A 7 -46.50 27.96 3.75
N ALA A 8 -45.22 27.64 3.63
CA ALA A 8 -44.31 27.14 4.66
C ALA A 8 -44.75 25.95 5.54
N GLY A 9 -44.51 24.73 5.04
CA GLY A 9 -44.25 23.56 5.88
C GLY A 9 -42.73 23.37 6.03
N LEU A 10 -42.22 23.44 7.27
CA LEU A 10 -40.81 23.17 7.60
C LEU A 10 -40.41 21.75 7.16
N LEU A 11 -39.51 21.67 6.19
CA LEU A 11 -38.73 20.45 5.92
C LEU A 11 -37.51 20.45 6.85
N ALA A 12 -37.66 19.85 8.02
CA ALA A 12 -36.51 19.43 8.83
C ALA A 12 -35.88 18.20 8.15
N PHE A 13 -35.03 18.43 7.15
CA PHE A 13 -34.11 17.41 6.68
C PHE A 13 -33.08 17.19 7.79
N ALA A 14 -33.22 16.05 8.48
CA ALA A 14 -32.21 15.50 9.33
C ALA A 14 -30.88 15.49 8.58
N ALA A 15 -29.96 16.36 8.98
CA ALA A 15 -28.56 16.24 8.68
C ALA A 15 -28.05 14.99 9.40
N LEU A 16 -28.34 13.82 8.83
CA LEU A 16 -27.50 12.65 8.98
C LEU A 16 -26.17 13.04 8.36
N GLY A 17 -25.33 13.68 9.17
CA GLY A 17 -23.96 13.98 8.81
C GLY A 17 -23.35 12.68 8.34
N ALA A 18 -23.00 12.62 7.05
CA ALA A 18 -22.02 11.68 6.57
C ALA A 18 -20.76 11.98 7.39
N GLN A 19 -20.57 11.22 8.47
CA GLN A 19 -19.29 11.17 9.13
C GLN A 19 -18.31 10.75 8.04
N PRO A 20 -17.26 11.54 7.75
CA PRO A 20 -16.24 11.07 6.82
C PRO A 20 -15.81 9.69 7.29
N ALA A 21 -15.77 8.71 6.39
CA ALA A 21 -15.27 7.38 6.68
C ALA A 21 -13.91 7.56 7.37
N ALA A 22 -13.88 7.31 8.67
CA ALA A 22 -12.65 7.46 9.42
C ALA A 22 -11.75 6.30 8.99
N ALA A 23 -10.56 6.61 8.47
CA ALA A 23 -9.59 5.58 8.10
C ALA A 23 -9.36 4.61 9.27
N ALA A 24 -9.03 3.36 8.94
CA ALA A 24 -8.81 2.33 9.93
C ALA A 24 -7.78 2.81 10.97
N SER A 25 -8.08 2.64 12.27
CA SER A 25 -7.17 3.11 13.32
C SER A 25 -5.78 2.50 13.17
N PRO A 26 -4.69 3.21 13.53
CA PRO A 26 -3.33 2.66 13.44
C PRO A 26 -3.15 1.32 14.15
N ALA A 27 -3.87 1.11 15.27
CA ALA A 27 -3.84 -0.16 16.00
C ALA A 27 -4.51 -1.31 15.22
N ALA A 28 -5.59 -1.04 14.49
CA ALA A 28 -6.25 -2.03 13.64
C ALA A 28 -5.35 -2.41 12.45
N LEU A 29 -4.74 -1.42 11.79
CA LEU A 29 -3.77 -1.63 10.72
C LEU A 29 -2.59 -2.49 11.19
N GLU A 30 -2.01 -2.17 12.35
CA GLU A 30 -0.90 -2.95 12.91
C GLU A 30 -1.31 -4.38 13.29
N CYS A 31 -2.53 -4.56 13.82
CA CYS A 31 -3.07 -5.90 14.09
C CYS A 31 -3.13 -6.74 12.81
N ALA A 32 -3.59 -6.18 11.70
CA ALA A 32 -3.65 -6.90 10.41
C ALA A 32 -2.26 -7.31 9.92
N PHE A 33 -1.27 -6.43 10.05
CA PHE A 33 0.12 -6.75 9.70
C PHE A 33 0.70 -7.87 10.58
N LEU A 34 0.59 -7.74 11.91
CA LEU A 34 1.14 -8.71 12.86
C LEU A 34 0.37 -10.04 12.87
N GLY A 35 -0.92 -10.02 12.53
CA GLY A 35 -1.77 -11.20 12.45
C GLY A 35 -1.64 -11.98 11.14
N THR A 36 -0.81 -11.52 10.20
CA THR A 36 -0.62 -12.20 8.91
C THR A 36 -0.03 -13.61 9.15
N PRO A 37 -0.66 -14.68 8.66
CA PRO A 37 -0.14 -16.04 8.83
C PRO A 37 1.23 -16.23 8.17
N ASP A 38 2.11 -17.02 8.79
CA ASP A 38 3.45 -17.30 8.24
C ASP A 38 3.43 -17.87 6.82
N ALA A 39 2.42 -18.68 6.49
CA ALA A 39 2.24 -19.22 5.14
C ALA A 39 2.02 -18.11 4.11
N THR A 40 1.12 -17.17 4.42
CA THR A 40 0.90 -15.97 3.61
C THR A 40 2.17 -15.12 3.49
N ILE A 41 2.95 -14.95 4.57
CA ILE A 41 4.22 -14.21 4.51
C ILE A 41 5.20 -14.89 3.53
N ARG A 42 5.36 -16.22 3.60
CA ARG A 42 6.21 -16.98 2.67
C ARG A 42 5.73 -16.88 1.22
N GLN A 43 4.42 -16.90 1.00
CA GLN A 43 3.85 -16.70 -0.33
C GLN A 43 4.17 -15.32 -0.89
N ILE A 44 4.03 -14.26 -0.07
CA ILE A 44 4.42 -12.90 -0.43
C ILE A 44 5.91 -12.87 -0.77
N GLU A 45 6.77 -13.46 0.05
CA GLU A 45 8.21 -13.55 -0.21
C GLU A 45 8.54 -14.24 -1.55
N GLY A 46 7.84 -15.33 -1.86
CA GLY A 46 7.96 -16.02 -3.15
C GLY A 46 7.58 -15.13 -4.34
N MET A 47 6.50 -14.34 -4.21
CA MET A 47 6.07 -13.38 -5.23
C MET A 47 7.04 -12.21 -5.40
N VAL A 48 7.60 -11.69 -4.30
CA VAL A 48 8.62 -10.61 -4.35
C VAL A 48 9.92 -11.10 -5.00
N SER A 49 10.26 -12.37 -4.79
CA SER A 49 11.56 -12.91 -5.17
C SER A 49 11.65 -13.42 -6.62
N THR A 50 10.52 -13.79 -7.21
CA THR A 50 10.48 -14.47 -8.51
C THR A 50 9.44 -13.83 -9.42
N PRO A 51 9.85 -13.30 -10.60
CA PRO A 51 8.91 -12.85 -11.62
C PRO A 51 8.05 -14.03 -12.09
N GLY A 52 6.73 -13.90 -12.01
CA GLY A 52 5.82 -15.04 -12.25
C GLY A 52 5.89 -16.12 -11.16
N GLY A 53 6.27 -15.73 -9.94
CA GLY A 53 6.28 -16.59 -8.76
C GLY A 53 4.95 -17.31 -8.48
N PRO A 54 4.87 -18.10 -7.40
CA PRO A 54 3.71 -18.95 -7.14
C PRO A 54 2.42 -18.13 -7.25
N GLN A 55 1.44 -18.69 -7.98
CA GLN A 55 0.11 -18.10 -8.01
C GLN A 55 -0.41 -18.01 -6.58
N ARG A 56 -1.20 -16.98 -6.31
CA ARG A 56 -1.81 -16.84 -5.00
C ARG A 56 -2.72 -18.05 -4.76
N ASP A 57 -2.35 -18.86 -3.78
CA ASP A 57 -3.17 -19.90 -3.19
C ASP A 57 -4.39 -19.25 -2.52
N GLN A 58 -5.58 -19.67 -2.95
CA GLN A 58 -6.84 -19.13 -2.44
C GLN A 58 -7.01 -19.40 -0.94
N ALA A 59 -6.55 -20.55 -0.44
CA ALA A 59 -6.63 -20.86 0.99
C ALA A 59 -5.75 -19.93 1.82
N GLU A 60 -4.59 -19.52 1.30
CA GLU A 60 -3.72 -18.54 1.97
C GLU A 60 -4.30 -17.12 1.92
N ILE A 61 -4.97 -16.75 0.83
CA ILE A 61 -5.74 -15.50 0.75
C ILE A 61 -6.88 -15.50 1.78
N ASP A 62 -7.63 -16.59 1.86
CA ASP A 62 -8.76 -16.72 2.77
C ASP A 62 -8.31 -16.73 4.24
N ALA A 63 -7.20 -17.40 4.54
CA ALA A 63 -6.58 -17.38 5.87
C ALA A 63 -6.12 -15.98 6.27
N TYR A 64 -5.50 -15.23 5.35
CA TYR A 64 -5.14 -13.83 5.60
C TYR A 64 -6.38 -12.97 5.85
N ARG A 65 -7.43 -13.12 5.03
CA ARG A 65 -8.69 -12.39 5.24
C ARG A 65 -9.32 -12.70 6.60
N GLN A 66 -9.37 -13.96 7.00
CA GLN A 66 -9.87 -14.36 8.32
C GLN A 66 -9.08 -13.71 9.46
N ALA A 67 -7.75 -13.63 9.34
CA ALA A 67 -6.92 -12.94 10.33
C ALA A 67 -7.24 -11.44 10.40
N VAL A 68 -7.44 -10.78 9.25
CA VAL A 68 -7.83 -9.37 9.20
C VAL A 68 -9.23 -9.15 9.76
N ASP A 69 -10.20 -10.02 9.45
CA ASP A 69 -11.57 -9.94 9.99
C ASP A 69 -11.59 -10.09 11.53
N ALA A 70 -10.72 -10.95 12.07
CA ALA A 70 -10.56 -11.09 13.52
C ALA A 70 -9.99 -9.81 14.15
N CYS A 71 -9.02 -9.17 13.50
CA CYS A 71 -8.51 -7.86 13.91
C CYS A 71 -9.58 -6.77 13.80
N ALA A 72 -10.32 -6.71 12.69
CA ALA A 72 -11.39 -5.75 12.48
C ALA A 72 -12.45 -5.87 13.57
N THR A 73 -12.88 -7.09 13.89
CA THR A 73 -13.83 -7.37 14.98
C THR A 73 -13.30 -6.88 16.33
N ARG A 74 -12.02 -7.15 16.65
CA ARG A 74 -11.40 -6.71 17.90
C ARG A 74 -11.35 -5.18 18.04
N HIS A 75 -11.16 -4.48 16.93
CA HIS A 75 -10.99 -3.03 16.90
C HIS A 75 -12.28 -2.26 16.54
N GLY A 76 -13.41 -2.97 16.35
CA GLY A 76 -14.67 -2.35 15.95
C GLY A 76 -14.62 -1.69 14.57
N ALA A 77 -13.79 -2.21 13.68
CA ALA A 77 -13.57 -1.66 12.34
C ALA A 77 -14.74 -2.00 11.40
N SER A 78 -15.05 -1.08 10.49
CA SER A 78 -16.08 -1.25 9.47
C SER A 78 -15.61 -2.20 8.34
N GLN A 79 -16.51 -2.57 7.44
CA GLN A 79 -16.14 -3.34 6.24
C GLN A 79 -15.24 -2.56 5.28
N GLU A 80 -15.36 -1.23 5.24
CA GLU A 80 -14.46 -0.37 4.48
C GLU A 80 -13.04 -0.42 5.06
N ASP A 81 -12.93 -0.38 6.39
CA ASP A 81 -11.66 -0.52 7.11
C ASP A 81 -11.01 -1.88 6.87
N VAL A 82 -11.78 -2.96 6.75
CA VAL A 82 -11.24 -4.29 6.40
C VAL A 82 -10.47 -4.25 5.08
N GLY A 83 -10.98 -3.53 4.08
CA GLY A 83 -10.29 -3.34 2.79
C GLY A 83 -8.95 -2.60 2.93
N GLN A 84 -8.93 -1.55 3.76
CA GLN A 84 -7.71 -0.80 4.07
C GLN A 84 -6.71 -1.65 4.87
N MET A 85 -7.18 -2.38 5.88
CA MET A 85 -6.37 -3.30 6.70
C MET A 85 -5.75 -4.42 5.86
N LEU A 86 -6.51 -5.03 4.95
CA LEU A 86 -6.01 -6.02 4.00
C LEU A 86 -4.88 -5.45 3.15
N THR A 87 -5.10 -4.26 2.59
CA THR A 87 -4.12 -3.58 1.72
C THR A 87 -2.89 -3.18 2.50
N TYR A 88 -3.05 -2.60 3.69
CA TYR A 88 -1.97 -2.19 4.58
C TYR A 88 -1.07 -3.38 4.94
N GLY A 89 -1.62 -4.47 5.48
CA GLY A 89 -0.82 -5.61 5.94
C GLY A 89 -0.05 -6.27 4.81
N TYR A 90 -0.70 -6.51 3.67
CA TYR A 90 -0.07 -7.09 2.48
C TYR A 90 1.02 -6.17 1.92
N SER A 91 0.74 -4.87 1.84
CA SER A 91 1.69 -3.89 1.32
C SER A 91 2.87 -3.70 2.27
N LYS A 92 2.66 -3.69 3.59
CA LYS A 92 3.73 -3.59 4.57
C LYS A 92 4.65 -4.81 4.54
N TRP A 93 4.11 -6.02 4.42
CA TRP A 93 4.93 -7.22 4.22
C TRP A 93 5.69 -7.21 2.90
N SER A 94 5.01 -6.91 1.79
CA SER A 94 5.63 -6.80 0.46
C SER A 94 6.77 -5.78 0.46
N ARG A 95 6.53 -4.60 1.05
CA ARG A 95 7.53 -3.55 1.25
C ARG A 95 8.72 -4.04 2.06
N THR A 96 8.46 -4.66 3.20
CA THR A 96 9.50 -5.13 4.13
C THR A 96 10.42 -6.17 3.48
N LEU A 97 9.82 -7.12 2.76
CA LEU A 97 10.55 -8.17 2.06
C LEU A 97 11.32 -7.62 0.85
N ALA A 98 10.71 -6.73 0.07
CA ALA A 98 11.37 -6.07 -1.05
C ALA A 98 12.55 -5.22 -0.57
N LEU A 99 12.36 -4.41 0.48
CA LEU A 99 13.42 -3.59 1.07
C LEU A 99 14.59 -4.45 1.53
N ARG A 100 14.34 -5.55 2.25
CA ARG A 100 15.39 -6.48 2.70
C ARG A 100 16.23 -6.97 1.52
N ARG A 101 15.58 -7.33 0.40
CA ARG A 101 16.25 -7.80 -0.81
C ARG A 101 17.05 -6.69 -1.49
N LEU A 102 16.53 -5.47 -1.60
CA LEU A 102 17.27 -4.33 -2.16
C LEU A 102 18.49 -3.96 -1.31
N LEU A 103 18.35 -3.97 0.01
CA LEU A 103 19.47 -3.71 0.92
C LEU A 103 20.57 -4.78 0.84
N SER A 104 20.24 -6.01 0.43
CA SER A 104 21.24 -7.07 0.22
C SER A 104 22.11 -6.87 -1.03
N THR A 105 21.76 -5.91 -1.90
CA THR A 105 22.53 -5.56 -3.11
C THR A 105 23.23 -4.22 -3.00
N ASP A 106 23.33 -3.66 -1.78
CA ASP A 106 23.87 -2.32 -1.51
C ASP A 106 23.19 -1.20 -2.32
N MET A 107 21.96 -1.43 -2.82
CA MET A 107 21.24 -0.45 -3.60
C MET A 107 20.86 0.74 -2.71
N PRO A 108 21.16 2.00 -3.10
CA PRO A 108 20.83 3.17 -2.31
C PRO A 108 19.33 3.50 -2.45
N VAL A 109 18.50 2.77 -1.70
CA VAL A 109 17.02 2.84 -1.74
C VAL A 109 16.48 4.25 -1.50
N TRP A 110 17.20 5.09 -0.75
CA TRP A 110 16.81 6.47 -0.51
C TRP A 110 16.71 7.30 -1.81
N ILE A 111 17.50 6.98 -2.85
CA ILE A 111 17.39 7.61 -4.18
C ILE A 111 16.05 7.25 -4.84
N ILE A 112 15.65 5.98 -4.74
CA ILE A 112 14.36 5.49 -5.25
C ILE A 112 13.22 6.20 -4.55
N GLU A 113 13.27 6.23 -3.22
CA GLU A 113 12.27 6.93 -2.40
C GLU A 113 12.14 8.38 -2.83
N ASP A 114 13.26 9.11 -2.93
CA ASP A 114 13.32 10.52 -3.33
C ASP A 114 12.66 10.79 -4.69
N ILE A 115 13.02 10.01 -5.70
CA ILE A 115 12.52 10.21 -7.07
C ILE A 115 11.05 9.83 -7.21
N MET A 116 10.62 8.79 -6.50
CA MET A 116 9.26 8.28 -6.59
C MET A 116 8.31 8.94 -5.58
N ASP A 117 8.84 9.81 -4.72
CA ASP A 117 8.12 10.47 -3.63
C ASP A 117 7.36 9.48 -2.72
N VAL A 118 8.02 8.37 -2.37
CA VAL A 118 7.46 7.32 -1.50
C VAL A 118 8.25 7.16 -0.21
N GLY A 119 7.57 6.93 0.91
CA GLY A 119 8.19 6.78 2.22
C GLY A 119 7.56 7.67 3.30
N ALA A 120 8.20 7.69 4.48
CA ALA A 120 7.72 8.50 5.60
C ALA A 120 7.81 10.00 5.28
N GLY A 121 6.74 10.75 5.56
CA GLY A 121 6.70 12.20 5.36
C GLY A 121 6.63 12.67 3.89
N ARG A 122 6.33 11.75 2.96
CA ARG A 122 6.29 11.98 1.51
C ARG A 122 4.87 11.85 0.96
N ALA A 123 4.63 12.26 -0.28
CA ALA A 123 3.27 12.28 -0.83
C ALA A 123 2.68 10.88 -1.08
N ASN A 124 3.53 9.86 -1.29
CA ASN A 124 3.12 8.49 -1.56
C ASN A 124 2.06 8.39 -2.69
N PRO A 125 2.33 8.94 -3.89
CA PRO A 125 1.35 8.96 -4.97
C PRO A 125 0.99 7.54 -5.43
N PRO A 126 -0.22 7.28 -5.96
CA PRO A 126 -0.53 6.00 -6.59
C PRO A 126 0.48 5.67 -7.70
N ILE A 127 1.13 4.50 -7.60
CA ILE A 127 2.20 4.10 -8.51
C ILE A 127 1.63 3.21 -9.61
N GLN A 128 1.67 3.69 -10.85
CA GLN A 128 1.32 2.90 -12.03
C GLN A 128 2.54 2.49 -12.86
N GLY A 129 3.70 3.05 -12.54
CA GLY A 129 4.95 2.83 -13.24
C GLY A 129 5.94 3.96 -12.96
N MET A 130 7.14 3.82 -13.51
CA MET A 130 8.16 4.84 -13.54
C MET A 130 8.22 5.43 -14.95
N SER A 131 8.20 6.77 -15.06
CA SER A 131 8.41 7.41 -16.35
C SER A 131 9.86 7.28 -16.81
N THR A 132 10.11 7.36 -18.12
CA THR A 132 11.48 7.34 -18.67
C THR A 132 12.34 8.43 -18.04
N GLN A 133 11.80 9.63 -17.86
CA GLN A 133 12.52 10.74 -17.22
C GLN A 133 12.92 10.41 -15.77
N GLN A 134 12.03 9.81 -14.98
CA GLN A 134 12.36 9.39 -13.62
C GLN A 134 13.43 8.31 -13.61
N ALA A 135 13.38 7.36 -14.56
CA ALA A 135 14.40 6.33 -14.70
C ALA A 135 15.77 6.93 -15.05
N GLU A 136 15.83 7.86 -16.00
CA GLU A 136 17.07 8.55 -16.37
C GLU A 136 17.67 9.34 -15.20
N ILE A 137 16.84 10.08 -14.45
CA ILE A 137 17.28 10.80 -13.25
C ILE A 137 17.80 9.81 -12.18
N MET A 138 17.13 8.66 -12.03
CA MET A 138 17.53 7.63 -11.08
C MET A 138 18.89 7.03 -11.40
N LEU A 139 19.12 6.68 -12.67
CA LEU A 139 20.40 6.16 -13.14
C LEU A 139 21.52 7.19 -12.95
N GLY A 140 21.26 8.47 -13.26
CA GLY A 140 22.22 9.55 -13.02
C GLY A 140 22.61 9.67 -11.54
N ARG A 141 21.64 9.66 -10.63
CA ARG A 141 21.91 9.74 -9.19
C ARG A 141 22.59 8.51 -8.62
N PHE A 142 22.34 7.33 -9.19
CA PHE A 142 23.10 6.14 -8.84
C PHE A 142 24.57 6.27 -9.26
N ALA A 143 24.84 6.76 -10.47
CA ALA A 143 26.20 7.01 -10.92
C ALA A 143 26.94 8.04 -10.05
N ASP A 144 26.25 9.12 -9.62
CA ASP A 144 26.82 10.16 -8.74
C ASP A 144 27.31 9.62 -7.40
N VAL A 145 26.72 8.51 -6.91
CA VAL A 145 27.13 7.85 -5.66
C VAL A 145 27.97 6.59 -5.91
N GLY A 146 28.40 6.35 -7.15
CA GLY A 146 29.23 5.21 -7.52
C GLY A 146 28.50 3.86 -7.54
N PHE A 147 27.16 3.85 -7.58
CA PHE A 147 26.37 2.63 -7.70
C PHE A 147 26.20 2.26 -9.19
N ASP A 148 26.70 1.07 -9.57
CA ASP A 148 26.56 0.54 -10.93
C ASP A 148 25.17 -0.07 -11.14
N ALA A 149 24.25 0.79 -11.58
CA ALA A 149 22.87 0.41 -11.86
C ALA A 149 22.74 -0.52 -13.09
N GLU A 150 23.69 -0.50 -14.02
CA GLU A 150 23.67 -1.33 -15.23
C GLU A 150 24.03 -2.78 -14.92
N ALA A 151 24.88 -3.01 -13.91
CA ALA A 151 25.22 -4.34 -13.41
C ALA A 151 24.08 -5.00 -12.60
N VAL A 152 23.02 -4.26 -12.25
CA VAL A 152 21.90 -4.78 -11.46
C VAL A 152 21.03 -5.73 -12.29
N PRO A 153 20.86 -7.00 -11.87
CA PRO A 153 20.03 -7.95 -12.60
C PRO A 153 18.56 -7.53 -12.66
N GLN A 154 17.88 -7.80 -13.77
CA GLN A 154 16.45 -7.50 -13.95
C GLN A 154 15.54 -7.97 -12.78
N PRO A 155 15.75 -9.15 -12.16
CA PRO A 155 14.96 -9.55 -11.00
C PRO A 155 15.04 -8.58 -9.81
N ILE A 156 16.15 -7.86 -9.63
CA ILE A 156 16.29 -6.84 -8.58
C ILE A 156 15.52 -5.56 -8.97
N TRP A 157 15.54 -5.17 -10.24
CA TRP A 157 14.70 -4.08 -10.74
C TRP A 157 13.20 -4.36 -10.58
N ASN A 158 12.77 -5.62 -10.73
CA ASN A 158 11.39 -6.00 -10.43
C ASN A 158 11.07 -5.83 -8.93
N THR A 159 12.02 -6.13 -8.04
CA THR A 159 11.91 -5.86 -6.61
C THR A 159 11.80 -4.35 -6.31
N VAL A 160 12.48 -3.48 -7.06
CA VAL A 160 12.32 -2.02 -6.96
C VAL A 160 10.86 -1.62 -7.25
N GLY A 161 10.26 -2.15 -8.31
CA GLY A 161 8.85 -1.91 -8.63
C GLY A 161 7.90 -2.34 -7.50
N VAL A 162 8.13 -3.54 -6.94
CA VAL A 162 7.36 -4.02 -5.77
C VAL A 162 7.55 -3.08 -4.58
N TYR A 163 8.78 -2.67 -4.27
CA TYR A 163 9.09 -1.79 -3.16
C TYR A 163 8.34 -0.45 -3.26
N ILE A 164 8.40 0.19 -4.42
CA ILE A 164 7.76 1.50 -4.64
C ILE A 164 6.24 1.38 -4.54
N ALA A 165 5.63 0.42 -5.25
CA ALA A 165 4.19 0.23 -5.27
C ALA A 165 3.63 -0.13 -3.88
N SER A 166 4.30 -1.03 -3.17
CA SER A 166 3.89 -1.44 -1.83
C SER A 166 4.14 -0.35 -0.77
N THR A 167 5.19 0.46 -0.92
CA THR A 167 5.41 1.61 -0.02
C THR A 167 4.29 2.63 -0.17
N SER A 168 3.96 3.02 -1.41
CA SER A 168 2.84 3.93 -1.68
C SER A 168 1.52 3.38 -1.14
N ALA A 169 1.18 2.12 -1.46
CA ALA A 169 -0.08 1.51 -1.02
C ALA A 169 -0.19 1.40 0.50
N MET A 170 0.92 1.10 1.20
CA MET A 170 0.96 1.04 2.67
C MET A 170 0.63 2.40 3.29
N TYR A 171 1.33 3.47 2.89
CA TYR A 171 1.09 4.81 3.45
C TYR A 171 -0.28 5.35 3.09
N ARG A 172 -0.74 5.14 1.85
CA ARG A 172 -2.10 5.52 1.43
C ARG A 172 -3.22 4.78 2.16
N SER A 173 -2.92 3.67 2.83
CA SER A 173 -3.90 2.96 3.67
C SER A 173 -3.95 3.53 5.09
N MET A 174 -3.13 4.53 5.41
CA MET A 174 -3.09 5.24 6.69
C MET A 174 -3.72 6.63 6.63
N ASP A 175 -4.03 7.12 5.42
CA ASP A 175 -4.61 8.43 5.12
C ASP A 175 -6.13 8.32 4.86
#